data_AF-A0A655EB64-F1
#
_entry.id   AF-A0A655EB64-F1
#
_cell.length_a   1.000
_cell.length_b   1.000
_cell.length_c   1.000
_cell.angle_alpha   90.00
_cell.angle_beta   90.00
_cell.angle_gamma   90.00
#
_symmetry.space_group_name_H-M   'P 1'
#
loop_
_entity.id
_entity.type
_entity.pdbx_description
1 polymer ?
#
loop_
_entity_poly.entity_id
_entity_poly.type
_entity_poly.pdbx_seq_one_letter_code
_entity_poly.pdbx_strand_id
1 'polypeptide(L)' 'MTQERKIRLAQATGLVEQQTLQKEVEIYEGRLARCRHALEKIENVLARLTR' A
#
# COMPACT_ATOMS: atom_id res chain seq x y z
N MET A 1 -3.32 8.14 3.95
CA MET A 1 -1.91 7.69 3.95
C MET A 1 -1.33 7.45 2.55
N THR A 2 -1.62 6.35 1.82
CA THR A 2 -1.17 6.21 0.41
C THR A 2 -1.91 7.16 -0.52
N GLN A 3 -3.21 7.38 -0.28
CA GLN A 3 -4.04 8.30 -1.09
C GLN A 3 -3.56 9.75 -1.00
N GLU A 4 -3.27 10.26 0.19
CA GLU A 4 -2.67 11.61 0.35
C GLU A 4 -1.32 11.73 -0.34
N ARG A 5 -0.49 10.68 -0.30
CA ARG A 5 0.81 10.68 -0.99
C ARG A 5 0.64 10.71 -2.51
N LYS A 6 -0.36 10.01 -3.05
CA LYS A 6 -0.72 10.09 -4.47
C LYS A 6 -1.22 11.49 -4.85
N ILE A 7 -2.02 12.12 -4.00
CA ILE A 7 -2.48 13.51 -4.21
C ILE A 7 -1.28 14.47 -4.23
N ARG A 8 -0.36 14.35 -3.27
CA ARG A 8 0.87 15.17 -3.23
C ARG A 8 1.76 14.92 -4.44
N LEU A 9 1.93 13.66 -4.85
CA LEU A 9 2.69 13.29 -6.05
C LEU A 9 2.10 13.94 -7.31
N ALA A 10 0.76 13.95 -7.44
CA ALA A 10 0.08 14.57 -8.57
C ALA A 10 0.23 16.10 -8.60
N GLN A 11 0.51 16.73 -7.46
CA GLN A 11 0.71 18.18 -7.33
C GLN A 11 2.19 18.60 -7.38
N ALA A 12 3.13 17.65 -7.20
CA ALA A 12 4.56 17.92 -7.24
C ALA A 12 5.00 18.32 -8.65
N THR A 13 5.72 19.42 -8.76
CA THR A 13 6.25 19.93 -10.04
C THR A 13 7.75 19.67 -10.20
N GLY A 14 8.46 19.43 -9.10
CA GLY A 14 9.89 19.10 -9.10
C GLY A 14 10.16 17.63 -9.37
N LEU A 15 11.08 17.33 -10.29
CA LEU A 15 11.45 15.95 -10.64
C LEU A 15 11.94 15.13 -9.45
N VAL A 16 12.78 15.72 -8.58
CA VAL A 16 13.33 15.03 -7.39
C VAL A 16 12.23 14.72 -6.37
N GLU A 17 11.31 15.67 -6.18
CA GLU A 17 10.17 15.51 -5.28
C GLU A 17 9.23 14.43 -5.81
N GLN A 18 8.89 14.45 -7.10
CA GLN A 18 8.09 13.41 -7.75
C GLN A 18 8.72 12.03 -7.58
N GLN A 19 10.02 11.88 -7.84
CA GLN A 19 10.71 10.59 -7.69
C GLN A 19 10.71 10.09 -6.24
N THR A 20 10.85 10.98 -5.27
CA THR A 20 10.82 10.63 -3.85
C THR A 20 9.42 10.18 -3.43
N LEU A 21 8.40 10.95 -3.78
CA LEU A 21 7.00 10.61 -3.49
C LEU A 21 6.55 9.32 -4.18
N GLN A 22 7.01 9.07 -5.41
CA GLN A 22 6.72 7.84 -6.13
C GLN A 22 7.28 6.61 -5.41
N LYS A 23 8.55 6.66 -4.97
CA LYS A 23 9.17 5.58 -4.17
C LYS A 23 8.42 5.33 -2.88
N GLU A 24 7.98 6.39 -2.20
CA GLU A 24 7.17 6.23 -0.99
C GLU A 24 5.85 5.51 -1.27
N VAL A 25 5.13 5.92 -2.33
CA VAL A 25 3.88 5.27 -2.73
C VAL A 25 4.10 3.78 -2.98
N GLU A 26 5.12 3.42 -3.76
CA GLU A 26 5.45 2.02 -4.07
C GLU A 26 5.76 1.20 -2.81
N ILE A 27 6.55 1.75 -1.88
CA ILE A 27 6.86 1.07 -0.61
C ILE A 27 5.59 0.80 0.19
N TYR A 28 4.70 1.79 0.29
CA TYR A 28 3.47 1.65 1.07
C TYR A 28 2.46 0.73 0.41
N GLU A 29 2.35 0.74 -0.92
CA GLU A 29 1.52 -0.21 -1.65
C GLU A 29 2.03 -1.64 -1.49
N GLY A 30 3.35 -1.85 -1.59
CA GLY A 30 3.95 -3.15 -1.35
C GLY A 30 3.72 -3.67 0.07
N ARG A 31 3.81 -2.80 1.09
CA ARG A 31 3.46 -3.15 2.48
C ARG A 31 1.98 -3.52 2.62
N LEU A 32 1.09 -2.73 2.03
CA LEU A 32 -0.35 -2.97 2.09
C LEU A 32 -0.75 -4.29 1.43
N ALA A 33 -0.16 -4.61 0.27
CA ALA A 33 -0.37 -5.87 -0.42
C ALA A 33 0.04 -7.07 0.46
N ARG A 34 1.21 -7.00 1.12
CA ARG A 34 1.65 -8.05 2.05
C ARG A 34 0.72 -8.21 3.25
N CYS A 35 0.24 -7.10 3.83
CA CYS A 35 -0.73 -7.16 4.93
C CYS A 35 -2.05 -7.79 4.49
N ARG A 36 -2.58 -7.41 3.32
CA ARG A 36 -3.81 -8.01 2.76
C ARG A 36 -3.65 -9.50 2.53
N HIS A 37 -2.53 -9.93 1.96
CA HIS A 37 -2.23 -11.36 1.76
C HIS A 37 -2.14 -12.14 3.08
N ALA A 38 -1.53 -11.53 4.11
CA ALA A 38 -1.47 -12.15 5.43
C ALA A 38 -2.86 -12.27 6.08
N LEU A 39 -3.70 -11.23 5.95
CA LEU A 39 -5.08 -11.24 6.46
C LEU A 39 -5.91 -12.32 5.75
N GLU A 40 -5.84 -12.39 4.42
CA GLU A 40 -6.55 -13.42 3.65
C GLU A 40 -6.17 -14.84 4.10
N LYS A 41 -4.88 -15.10 4.39
CA LYS A 41 -4.45 -16.39 4.95
C LYS A 41 -5.08 -16.67 6.31
N ILE A 42 -5.15 -15.68 7.19
CA ILE A 42 -5.77 -15.82 8.52
C ILE A 42 -7.27 -16.10 8.36
N GLU A 43 -7.96 -15.32 7.53
CA GLU A 43 -9.39 -15.48 7.25
C GLU A 43 -9.69 -16.87 6.68
N ASN A 44 -8.87 -17.38 5.77
CA ASN A 44 -9.01 -18.75 5.24
C ASN A 44 -8.86 -19.83 6.32
N VAL A 45 -7.92 -19.66 7.26
CA VAL A 45 -7.77 -20.58 8.39
C VAL A 45 -8.99 -20.52 9.30
N LEU A 46 -9.48 -19.33 9.63
CA LEU A 46 -10.67 -19.14 10.45
C LEU A 46 -11.92 -19.75 9.79
N ALA A 47 -12.11 -19.53 8.50
CA ALA A 47 -13.22 -20.07 7.72
C ALA A 47 -13.22 -21.61 7.68
N ARG A 48 -12.04 -22.24 7.78
CA ARG A 48 -11.94 -23.70 7.87
C ARG A 48 -12.24 -24.24 9.28
N LEU A 49 -11.89 -23.49 10.32
CA LEU A 49 -12.12 -23.90 11.73
C LEU A 49 -13.56 -23.66 12.19
N THR A 50 -14.28 -22.75 11.53
CA THR A 50 -15.66 -22.36 11.86
C THR A 50 -16.70 -23.00 10.95
N ARG A 51 -16.28 -23.88 10.05
CA ARG A 51 -17.13 -24.71 9.19
C ARG A 51 -17.25 -26.10 9.77
#